data_AF-A0A847LRG9-F1
#
_entry.id   AF-A0A847LRG9-F1
#
_cell.length_a   1.000
_cell.length_b   1.000
_cell.length_c   1.000
_cell.angle_alpha   90.00
_cell.angle_beta   90.00
_cell.angle_gamma   90.00
#
_symmetry.space_group_name_H-M   'P 1'
#
loop_
_entity.id
_entity.type
_entity.pdbx_description
1 polymer ?
#
loop_
_entity_poly.entity_id
_entity_poly.type
_entity_poly.pdbx_seq_one_letter_code
_entity_poly.pdbx_strand_id
1 'polypeptide(L)'
;MERKTELKEVSIADKDTFYKYYKTYPVNHCDYNFSNLVFYEDIYRYQWFIFEDHLVIYNSVKDLIFMPVGEPYNVDFLKRISDIFKSYGKSGNFCFCLNEFIAANSDLSFYFDVIEDRNCANYIYKTDKLANLAGRDLHGKRNLISQFIKNYPEYETFETEKIKMDCENFRSCVELAKRWLNNKEDVDATMQIELQILEKICKYVKDLDLGLVVLKVKAQIVAFSIFSRQTEEMA
;
A
#
# COMPACT_ATOMS: atom_id res chain seq x y z
N MET A 1 3.01 -29.34 -23.00
CA MET A 1 2.64 -29.76 -21.63
C MET A 1 2.60 -28.49 -20.80
N GLU A 2 1.45 -27.83 -20.77
CA GLU A 2 1.29 -26.54 -20.08
C GLU A 2 1.48 -26.78 -18.57
N ARG A 3 2.51 -26.18 -17.98
CA ARG A 3 2.59 -26.10 -16.52
C ARG A 3 1.39 -25.27 -16.09
N LYS A 4 0.44 -25.92 -15.43
CA LYS A 4 -0.70 -25.24 -14.81
C LYS A 4 -0.12 -24.20 -13.85
N THR A 5 -0.37 -22.94 -14.12
CA THR A 5 0.09 -21.84 -13.27
C THR A 5 -0.62 -21.95 -11.93
N GLU A 6 0.09 -22.34 -10.88
CA GLU A 6 -0.48 -22.46 -9.54
C GLU A 6 -0.44 -21.10 -8.84
N LEU A 7 -1.62 -20.54 -8.57
CA LEU A 7 -1.78 -19.30 -7.81
C LEU A 7 -1.54 -19.59 -6.32
N LYS A 8 -0.56 -18.91 -5.73
CA LYS A 8 -0.24 -19.01 -4.31
C LYS A 8 -0.84 -17.84 -3.54
N GLU A 9 -1.48 -18.07 -2.41
CA GLU A 9 -1.91 -17.00 -1.50
C GLU A 9 -0.70 -16.20 -0.99
N VAL A 10 -0.81 -14.88 -0.93
CA VAL A 10 0.25 -14.03 -0.38
C VAL A 10 0.38 -14.32 1.11
N SER A 11 1.61 -14.61 1.54
CA SER A 11 1.93 -14.84 2.93
C SER A 11 3.19 -14.08 3.33
N ILE A 12 3.41 -13.87 4.63
CA ILE A 12 4.62 -13.23 5.14
C ILE A 12 5.91 -13.94 4.69
N ALA A 13 5.85 -15.25 4.45
CA ALA A 13 6.99 -16.05 3.96
C ALA A 13 7.42 -15.68 2.53
N ASP A 14 6.60 -14.93 1.79
CA ASP A 14 6.88 -14.52 0.41
C ASP A 14 7.69 -13.22 0.33
N LYS A 15 7.99 -12.58 1.46
CA LYS A 15 8.65 -11.26 1.55
C LYS A 15 9.90 -11.18 0.67
N ASP A 16 10.80 -12.14 0.81
CA ASP A 16 12.08 -12.12 0.08
C ASP A 16 11.90 -12.28 -1.42
N THR A 17 10.86 -13.01 -1.86
CA THR A 17 10.55 -13.15 -3.28
C THR A 17 10.06 -11.82 -3.85
N PHE A 18 9.11 -11.17 -3.18
CA PHE A 18 8.58 -9.87 -3.61
C PHE A 18 9.67 -8.80 -3.64
N TYR A 19 10.49 -8.73 -2.58
CA TYR A 19 11.56 -7.73 -2.49
C TYR A 19 12.69 -7.96 -3.50
N LYS A 20 12.94 -9.20 -3.94
CA LYS A 20 13.85 -9.46 -5.07
C LYS A 20 13.36 -8.75 -6.34
N TYR A 21 12.06 -8.82 -6.64
CA TYR A 21 11.47 -8.11 -7.78
C TYR A 21 11.46 -6.60 -7.56
N TYR A 22 10.96 -6.12 -6.42
CA TYR A 22 10.81 -4.68 -6.17
C TYR A 22 12.13 -3.93 -6.11
N LYS A 23 13.22 -4.58 -5.68
CA LYS A 23 14.56 -4.01 -5.71
C LYS A 23 15.07 -3.79 -7.15
N THR A 24 14.70 -4.66 -8.07
CA THR A 24 15.16 -4.62 -9.47
C THR A 24 14.22 -3.77 -10.33
N TYR A 25 12.92 -3.87 -10.07
CA TYR A 25 11.84 -3.22 -10.79
C TYR A 25 10.95 -2.47 -9.78
N PRO A 26 11.32 -1.23 -9.42
CA PRO A 26 10.57 -0.45 -8.44
C PRO A 26 9.14 -0.18 -8.89
N VAL A 27 8.19 -0.40 -7.97
CA VAL A 27 6.75 -0.16 -8.19
C VAL A 27 6.26 0.95 -7.27
N ASN A 28 5.59 1.95 -7.84
CA ASN A 28 5.21 3.15 -7.11
C ASN A 28 3.78 3.13 -6.56
N HIS A 29 2.96 2.17 -6.98
CA HIS A 29 1.57 2.13 -6.52
C HIS A 29 1.47 1.44 -5.14
N CYS A 30 0.80 2.09 -4.18
CA CYS A 30 0.76 1.65 -2.77
C CYS A 30 0.21 0.23 -2.58
N ASP A 31 -0.67 -0.23 -3.47
CA ASP A 31 -1.22 -1.59 -3.39
C ASP A 31 -0.19 -2.68 -3.69
N TYR A 32 0.96 -2.34 -4.30
CA TYR A 32 2.08 -3.29 -4.41
C TYR A 32 2.88 -3.37 -3.11
N ASN A 33 2.69 -2.46 -2.14
CA ASN A 33 3.43 -2.51 -0.88
C ASN A 33 3.21 -3.88 -0.22
N PHE A 34 4.29 -4.60 0.06
CA PHE A 34 4.19 -5.96 0.59
C PHE A 34 3.47 -6.01 1.94
N SER A 35 3.65 -4.98 2.79
CA SER A 35 2.92 -4.86 4.05
C SER A 35 1.41 -4.76 3.80
N ASN A 36 0.99 -3.95 2.83
CA ASN A 36 -0.42 -3.83 2.44
C ASN A 36 -0.98 -5.17 1.93
N LEU A 37 -0.24 -5.88 1.07
CA LEU A 37 -0.66 -7.19 0.58
C LEU A 37 -0.89 -8.18 1.74
N VAL A 38 -0.01 -8.21 2.73
CA VAL A 38 -0.15 -9.09 3.92
C VAL A 38 -1.29 -8.65 4.84
N PHE A 39 -1.45 -7.34 5.07
CA PHE A 39 -2.49 -6.83 5.97
C PHE A 39 -3.88 -7.07 5.42
N TYR A 40 -4.07 -6.78 4.13
CA TYR A 40 -5.35 -6.88 3.48
C TYR A 40 -5.63 -8.25 2.82
N GLU A 41 -4.76 -9.25 2.99
CA GLU A 41 -4.97 -10.59 2.42
C GLU A 41 -6.33 -11.20 2.83
N ASP A 42 -6.73 -11.08 4.10
CA ASP A 42 -8.03 -11.61 4.57
C ASP A 42 -9.25 -10.96 3.88
N ILE A 43 -9.06 -9.79 3.27
CA ILE A 43 -10.09 -8.96 2.65
C ILE A 43 -10.09 -9.11 1.13
N TYR A 44 -8.92 -9.01 0.49
CA TYR A 44 -8.78 -9.02 -0.96
C TYR A 44 -8.31 -10.36 -1.52
N ARG A 45 -7.92 -11.30 -0.64
CA ARG A 45 -7.48 -12.65 -0.98
C ARG A 45 -6.46 -12.62 -2.10
N TYR A 46 -5.38 -11.87 -1.84
CA TYR A 46 -4.31 -11.67 -2.81
C TYR A 46 -3.60 -12.99 -3.07
N GLN A 47 -3.40 -13.28 -4.34
CA GLN A 47 -2.66 -14.42 -4.84
C GLN A 47 -1.54 -13.95 -5.75
N TRP A 48 -0.53 -14.77 -5.96
CA TRP A 48 0.57 -14.44 -6.83
C TRP A 48 1.17 -15.68 -7.49
N PHE A 49 1.92 -15.45 -8.56
CA PHE A 49 2.70 -16.46 -9.25
C PHE A 49 3.82 -15.79 -10.07
N ILE A 50 4.72 -16.60 -10.62
CA ILE A 50 5.74 -16.15 -11.58
C ILE A 50 5.36 -16.57 -12.99
N PHE A 51 5.26 -15.61 -13.90
CA PHE A 51 5.04 -15.82 -15.33
C PHE A 51 6.24 -15.31 -16.12
N GLU A 52 7.00 -16.21 -16.76
CA GLU A 52 8.19 -15.86 -17.55
C GLU A 52 9.10 -14.84 -16.84
N ASP A 53 9.46 -15.16 -15.58
CA ASP A 53 10.27 -14.30 -14.71
C ASP A 53 9.68 -12.93 -14.38
N HIS A 54 8.35 -12.80 -14.41
CA HIS A 54 7.62 -11.65 -13.89
C HIS A 54 6.77 -12.05 -12.69
N LEU A 55 6.81 -11.24 -11.64
CA LEU A 55 5.89 -11.37 -10.51
C LEU A 55 4.51 -10.83 -10.93
N VAL A 56 3.51 -11.68 -10.84
CA VAL A 56 2.11 -11.34 -11.13
C VAL A 56 1.30 -11.48 -9.85
N ILE A 57 0.61 -10.42 -9.46
CA ILE A 57 -0.28 -10.38 -8.29
C ILE A 57 -1.72 -10.35 -8.80
N TYR A 58 -2.61 -11.04 -8.10
CA TYR A 58 -4.02 -11.14 -8.43
C TYR A 58 -4.88 -10.87 -7.19
N ASN A 59 -5.81 -9.95 -7.30
CA ASN A 59 -6.84 -9.67 -6.32
C ASN A 59 -8.06 -10.53 -6.63
N SER A 60 -8.26 -11.62 -5.90
CA SER A 60 -9.30 -12.60 -6.22
C SER A 60 -10.71 -12.14 -5.84
N VAL A 61 -10.85 -11.17 -4.93
CA VAL A 61 -12.14 -10.58 -4.56
C VAL A 61 -12.61 -9.57 -5.60
N LYS A 62 -11.70 -8.76 -6.14
CA LYS A 62 -12.01 -7.79 -7.21
C LYS A 62 -11.95 -8.41 -8.60
N ASP A 63 -11.40 -9.61 -8.72
CA ASP A 63 -11.13 -10.28 -10.00
C ASP A 63 -10.29 -9.40 -10.93
N LEU A 64 -9.17 -8.88 -10.40
CA LEU A 64 -8.25 -7.97 -11.09
C LEU A 64 -6.80 -8.44 -10.93
N ILE A 65 -6.06 -8.42 -12.04
CA ILE A 65 -4.64 -8.73 -12.10
C ILE A 65 -3.87 -7.41 -11.99
N PHE A 66 -2.84 -7.35 -11.17
CA PHE A 66 -1.95 -6.18 -11.14
C PHE A 66 -1.04 -6.23 -12.36
N MET A 67 -0.62 -5.08 -12.89
CA MET A 67 0.42 -5.06 -13.93
C MET A 67 1.65 -5.87 -13.47
N PRO A 68 2.18 -6.77 -14.31
CA PRO A 68 3.32 -7.61 -13.96
C PRO A 68 4.57 -6.81 -13.58
N VAL A 69 5.35 -7.32 -12.62
CA VAL A 69 6.60 -6.70 -12.17
C VAL A 69 7.77 -7.53 -12.67
N GLY A 70 8.57 -6.95 -13.57
CA GLY A 70 9.69 -7.61 -14.21
C GLY A 70 10.33 -6.74 -15.30
N GLU A 71 11.07 -7.39 -16.20
CA GLU A 71 11.63 -6.74 -17.40
C GLU A 71 10.52 -6.09 -18.27
N PRO A 72 10.86 -5.16 -19.17
CA PRO A 72 9.89 -4.62 -20.11
C PRO A 72 9.20 -5.71 -20.94
N TYR A 73 7.88 -5.63 -21.04
CA TYR A 73 7.04 -6.54 -21.82
C TYR A 73 6.08 -5.76 -22.74
N ASN A 74 5.48 -6.46 -23.70
CA ASN A 74 4.55 -5.89 -24.69
C ASN A 74 3.09 -6.31 -24.40
N VAL A 75 2.17 -5.89 -25.26
CA VAL A 75 0.74 -6.20 -25.11
C VAL A 75 0.43 -7.70 -25.26
N ASP A 76 1.14 -8.41 -26.15
CA ASP A 76 0.95 -9.86 -26.32
C ASP A 76 1.25 -10.63 -25.02
N PHE A 77 2.27 -10.20 -24.27
CA PHE A 77 2.56 -10.74 -22.95
C PHE A 77 1.36 -10.61 -21.98
N LEU A 78 0.77 -9.41 -21.88
CA LEU A 78 -0.43 -9.19 -21.05
C LEU A 78 -1.61 -10.02 -21.53
N LYS A 79 -1.80 -10.11 -22.85
CA LYS A 79 -2.84 -10.93 -23.46
C LYS A 79 -2.71 -12.39 -23.05
N ARG A 80 -1.50 -12.96 -23.06
CA ARG A 80 -1.27 -14.36 -22.65
C ARG A 80 -1.65 -14.62 -21.19
N ILE A 81 -1.32 -13.68 -20.29
CA ILE A 81 -1.76 -13.76 -18.89
C ILE A 81 -3.30 -13.64 -18.81
N SER A 82 -3.90 -12.68 -19.52
CA SER A 82 -5.36 -12.52 -19.59
C SER A 82 -6.06 -13.80 -20.05
N ASP A 83 -5.55 -14.44 -21.10
CA ASP A 83 -6.10 -15.67 -21.67
C ASP A 83 -6.02 -16.84 -20.68
N ILE A 84 -4.95 -16.95 -19.90
CA ILE A 84 -4.83 -17.94 -18.81
C ILE A 84 -5.93 -17.73 -17.78
N PHE A 85 -6.12 -16.49 -17.30
CA PHE A 85 -7.16 -16.17 -16.32
C PHE A 85 -8.57 -16.41 -16.86
N LYS A 86 -8.84 -16.01 -18.11
CA LYS A 86 -10.11 -16.29 -18.79
C LYS A 86 -10.37 -17.79 -18.93
N SER A 87 -9.34 -18.60 -19.18
CA SER A 87 -9.47 -20.08 -19.23
C SER A 87 -9.91 -20.70 -17.89
N TYR A 88 -9.67 -20.00 -16.77
CA TYR A 88 -10.13 -20.36 -15.43
C TYR A 88 -11.44 -19.68 -15.03
N GLY A 89 -12.14 -19.03 -15.96
CA GLY A 89 -13.40 -18.34 -15.70
C GLY A 89 -13.24 -17.04 -14.89
N LYS A 90 -12.07 -16.40 -14.95
CA LYS A 90 -11.78 -15.10 -14.34
C LYS A 90 -11.85 -13.98 -15.39
N SER A 91 -11.87 -12.72 -14.95
CA SER A 91 -12.02 -11.58 -15.86
C SER A 91 -10.88 -11.48 -16.89
N GLY A 92 -9.64 -11.75 -16.46
CA GLY A 92 -8.44 -11.47 -17.24
C GLY A 92 -8.12 -9.96 -17.36
N ASN A 93 -8.72 -9.12 -16.51
CA ASN A 93 -8.55 -7.68 -16.52
C ASN A 93 -7.36 -7.25 -15.66
N PHE A 94 -6.70 -6.17 -16.07
CA PHE A 94 -5.58 -5.59 -15.34
C PHE A 94 -5.95 -4.27 -14.65
N CYS A 95 -5.31 -3.97 -13.53
CA CYS A 95 -5.31 -2.66 -12.89
C CYS A 95 -3.89 -2.11 -12.72
N PHE A 96 -3.80 -0.81 -12.45
CA PHE A 96 -2.54 -0.07 -12.28
C PHE A 96 -1.68 0.02 -13.54
N CYS A 97 -2.32 0.05 -14.71
CA CYS A 97 -1.65 0.34 -15.97
C CYS A 97 -1.14 1.79 -15.98
N LEU A 98 0.15 1.97 -16.21
CA LEU A 98 0.78 3.29 -16.25
C LEU A 98 0.52 3.99 -17.59
N ASN A 99 0.42 5.32 -17.57
CA ASN A 99 0.23 6.14 -18.77
C ASN A 99 1.39 5.97 -19.77
N GLU A 100 2.61 5.77 -19.27
CA GLU A 100 3.79 5.50 -20.09
C GLU A 100 3.66 4.18 -20.85
N PHE A 101 3.10 3.14 -20.21
CA PHE A 101 2.85 1.86 -20.87
C PHE A 101 1.79 2.00 -21.97
N ILE A 102 0.71 2.74 -21.69
CA ILE A 102 -0.36 3.01 -22.66
C ILE A 102 0.20 3.79 -23.86
N ALA A 103 0.99 4.84 -23.62
CA ALA A 103 1.58 5.65 -24.67
C ALA A 103 2.60 4.88 -25.54
N ALA A 104 3.32 3.93 -24.95
CA ALA A 104 4.32 3.12 -25.65
C ALA A 104 3.72 1.97 -26.47
N ASN A 105 2.47 1.57 -26.21
CA ASN A 105 1.83 0.39 -26.82
C ASN A 105 0.53 0.77 -27.55
N SER A 106 0.65 1.26 -28.78
CA SER A 106 -0.51 1.68 -29.60
C SER A 106 -1.46 0.54 -29.96
N ASP A 107 -1.01 -0.70 -29.87
CA ASP A 107 -1.78 -1.93 -30.10
C ASP A 107 -2.57 -2.40 -28.86
N LEU A 108 -2.42 -1.73 -27.71
CA LEU A 108 -3.12 -2.06 -26.46
C LEU A 108 -4.65 -2.11 -26.67
N SER A 109 -5.19 -1.14 -27.42
CA SER A 109 -6.62 -1.03 -27.72
C SER A 109 -7.18 -2.15 -28.60
N PHE A 110 -6.33 -3.00 -29.20
CA PHE A 110 -6.80 -4.17 -29.94
C PHE A 110 -7.24 -5.31 -29.02
N TYR A 111 -6.78 -5.30 -27.76
CA TYR A 111 -7.00 -6.38 -26.80
C TYR A 111 -7.67 -5.93 -25.50
N PHE A 112 -7.50 -4.66 -25.11
CA PHE A 112 -7.98 -4.13 -23.84
C PHE A 112 -8.59 -2.73 -24.00
N ASP A 113 -9.66 -2.48 -23.26
CA ASP A 113 -10.18 -1.13 -23.01
C ASP A 113 -9.50 -0.52 -21.78
N VAL A 114 -9.05 0.73 -21.89
CA VAL A 114 -8.40 1.46 -20.79
C VAL A 114 -9.41 2.39 -20.13
N ILE A 115 -9.61 2.22 -18.83
CA ILE A 115 -10.56 3.01 -18.03
C ILE A 115 -9.82 3.66 -16.87
N GLU A 116 -9.94 4.98 -16.74
CA GLU A 116 -9.43 5.71 -15.58
C GLU A 116 -10.45 5.63 -14.43
N ASP A 117 -9.99 5.19 -13.25
CA ASP A 117 -10.74 5.28 -12.01
C ASP A 117 -10.00 6.21 -11.03
N ARG A 118 -10.52 7.43 -10.89
CA ARG A 118 -9.94 8.45 -10.01
C ARG A 118 -9.96 8.04 -8.53
N ASN A 119 -10.88 7.17 -8.12
CA ASN A 119 -10.97 6.70 -6.73
C ASN A 119 -9.81 5.77 -6.37
N CYS A 120 -9.15 5.16 -7.36
CA CYS A 120 -8.00 4.27 -7.18
C CYS A 120 -6.65 4.99 -7.37
N ALA A 121 -6.63 6.32 -7.48
CA ALA A 121 -5.40 7.06 -7.78
C ALA A 121 -4.59 7.41 -6.52
N ASN A 122 -3.28 7.19 -6.57
CA ASN A 122 -2.37 7.56 -5.49
C ASN A 122 -2.01 9.05 -5.49
N TYR A 123 -1.87 9.60 -4.29
CA TYR A 123 -1.37 10.95 -4.08
C TYR A 123 0.12 10.89 -3.76
N ILE A 124 0.95 11.34 -4.70
CA ILE A 124 2.41 11.35 -4.55
C ILE A 124 2.86 12.78 -4.24
N TYR A 125 3.64 12.93 -3.16
CA TYR A 125 4.17 14.22 -2.72
C TYR A 125 5.69 14.19 -2.69
N LYS A 126 6.32 15.33 -3.01
CA LYS A 126 7.76 15.51 -2.77
C LYS A 126 8.01 15.63 -1.26
N THR A 127 8.92 14.83 -0.73
CA THR A 127 9.31 14.83 0.69
C THR A 127 9.67 16.23 1.17
N ASP A 128 10.55 16.94 0.47
CA ASP A 128 10.96 18.31 0.83
C ASP A 128 9.79 19.29 0.91
N LYS A 129 8.75 19.09 0.08
CA LYS A 129 7.57 19.94 0.06
C LYS A 129 6.71 19.69 1.30
N LEU A 130 6.56 18.45 1.76
CA LEU A 130 5.83 18.13 2.98
C LEU A 130 6.61 18.44 4.26
N ALA A 131 7.93 18.25 4.25
CA ALA A 131 8.79 18.51 5.40
C ALA A 131 8.95 20.00 5.67
N ASN A 132 9.25 20.80 4.64
CA ASN A 132 9.49 22.24 4.81
C ASN A 132 8.21 23.08 4.65
N LEU A 133 7.16 22.49 4.08
CA LEU A 133 5.92 23.18 3.74
C LEU A 133 6.17 24.49 2.98
N ALA A 134 7.15 24.55 2.08
CA ALA A 134 7.56 25.79 1.43
C ALA A 134 6.47 26.35 0.48
N GLY A 135 6.49 27.67 0.27
CA GLY A 135 5.60 28.36 -0.67
C GLY A 135 4.30 28.93 -0.06
N ARG A 136 3.55 29.68 -0.88
CA ARG A 136 2.33 30.39 -0.46
C ARG A 136 1.17 29.42 -0.20
N ASP A 137 1.01 28.40 -1.03
CA ASP A 137 -0.14 27.47 -0.97
C ASP A 137 -0.16 26.65 0.33
N LEU A 138 1.01 26.38 0.92
CA LEU A 138 1.14 25.64 2.16
C LEU A 138 1.19 26.54 3.41
N HIS A 139 1.00 27.86 3.27
CA HIS A 139 0.95 28.78 4.39
C HIS A 139 -0.11 28.39 5.42
N GLY A 140 -1.28 27.93 4.97
CA GLY A 140 -2.33 27.44 5.86
C GLY A 140 -1.89 26.27 6.73
N LYS A 141 -1.10 25.34 6.19
CA LYS A 141 -0.56 24.19 6.95
C LYS A 141 0.47 24.64 7.98
N ARG A 142 1.38 25.56 7.62
CA ARG A 142 2.33 26.15 8.58
C ARG A 142 1.63 26.91 9.71
N ASN A 143 0.54 27.60 9.41
CA ASN A 143 -0.28 28.27 10.42
C ASN A 143 -0.93 27.27 11.40
N LEU A 144 -1.49 26.15 10.90
CA LEU A 144 -2.03 25.09 11.76
C LEU A 144 -0.96 24.50 12.70
N ILE A 145 0.26 24.25 12.19
CA ILE A 145 1.38 23.79 13.02
C ILE A 145 1.75 24.84 14.06
N SER A 146 1.84 26.12 13.68
CA SER A 146 2.16 27.22 14.61
C SER A 146 1.11 27.37 15.71
N GLN A 147 -0.18 27.21 15.37
CA GLN A 147 -1.27 27.21 16.33
C GLN A 147 -1.19 26.02 17.29
N PHE A 148 -0.91 24.83 16.77
CA PHE A 148 -0.73 23.63 17.58
C PHE A 148 0.41 23.82 18.58
N ILE A 149 1.59 24.23 18.12
CA ILE A 149 2.78 24.46 18.98
C ILE A 149 2.48 25.51 20.05
N LYS A 150 1.77 26.59 19.70
CA LYS A 150 1.39 27.64 20.65
C LYS A 150 0.41 27.15 21.72
N ASN A 151 -0.56 26.32 21.33
CA ASN A 151 -1.62 25.85 22.22
C ASN A 151 -1.19 24.66 23.09
N TYR A 152 -0.20 23.89 22.63
CA TYR A 152 0.32 22.68 23.30
C TYR A 152 1.85 22.73 23.37
N PRO A 153 2.46 23.70 24.07
CA PRO A 153 3.91 23.83 24.15
C PRO A 153 4.62 22.62 24.77
N GLU A 154 3.89 21.78 25.51
CA GLU A 154 4.33 20.52 26.11
C GLU A 154 4.22 19.30 25.18
N TYR A 155 4.05 19.52 23.87
CA TYR A 155 4.00 18.42 22.92
C TYR A 155 5.35 17.70 22.80
N GLU A 156 5.29 16.39 22.56
CA GLU A 156 6.45 15.56 22.28
C GLU A 156 6.19 14.72 21.04
N THR A 157 7.25 14.40 20.31
CA THR A 157 7.20 13.44 19.20
C THR A 157 8.11 12.27 19.47
N PHE A 158 7.71 11.10 18.99
CA PHE A 158 8.52 9.89 19.02
C PHE A 158 8.47 9.26 17.63
N GLU A 159 9.63 8.85 17.11
CA GLU A 159 9.70 8.11 15.85
C GLU A 159 10.57 6.86 16.00
N THR A 160 10.25 5.84 15.20
CA THR A 160 11.10 4.67 14.99
C THR A 160 10.89 4.16 13.57
N GLU A 161 11.98 3.79 12.89
CA GLU A 161 11.92 3.14 11.57
C GLU A 161 11.48 1.67 11.66
N LYS A 162 11.46 1.10 12.87
CA LYS A 162 11.02 -0.28 13.11
C LYS A 162 10.21 -0.40 14.40
N ILE A 163 8.95 -0.78 14.27
CA ILE A 163 8.08 -1.10 15.41
C ILE A 163 8.58 -2.39 16.07
N LYS A 164 8.76 -2.35 17.39
CA LYS A 164 9.06 -3.55 18.18
C LYS A 164 7.78 -4.14 18.78
N MET A 165 7.80 -5.45 19.03
CA MET A 165 6.65 -6.20 19.56
C MET A 165 6.20 -5.73 20.96
N ASP A 166 7.12 -5.18 21.74
CA ASP A 166 6.93 -4.62 23.08
C ASP A 166 6.79 -3.07 23.07
N CYS A 167 6.61 -2.47 21.89
CA CYS A 167 6.45 -1.02 21.78
C CYS A 167 5.15 -0.55 22.45
N GLU A 168 5.26 -0.07 23.69
CA GLU A 168 4.14 0.48 24.47
C GLU A 168 3.43 1.63 23.72
N ASN A 169 4.21 2.44 23.00
CA ASN A 169 3.67 3.48 22.14
C ASN A 169 2.71 2.90 21.08
N PHE A 170 3.06 1.77 20.45
CA PHE A 170 2.23 1.15 19.42
C PHE A 170 0.92 0.59 20.00
N ARG A 171 0.97 -0.08 21.16
CA ARG A 171 -0.26 -0.51 21.85
C ARG A 171 -1.17 0.67 22.17
N SER A 172 -0.58 1.78 22.62
CA SER A 172 -1.32 3.01 22.91
C SER A 172 -1.91 3.66 21.65
N CYS A 173 -1.27 3.51 20.47
CA CYS A 173 -1.84 3.91 19.18
C CYS A 173 -3.09 3.09 18.82
N VAL A 174 -3.04 1.77 19.00
CA VAL A 174 -4.20 0.88 18.78
C VAL A 174 -5.36 1.28 19.69
N GLU A 175 -5.09 1.54 20.97
CA GLU A 175 -6.12 1.98 21.92
C GLU A 175 -6.69 3.37 21.57
N LEU A 176 -5.87 4.29 21.06
CA LEU A 176 -6.34 5.56 20.55
C LEU A 176 -7.28 5.37 19.35
N ALA A 177 -6.93 4.51 18.39
CA ALA A 177 -7.77 4.20 17.24
C ALA A 177 -9.11 3.58 17.64
N LYS A 178 -9.13 2.65 18.61
CA LYS A 178 -10.35 2.08 19.18
C LYS A 178 -11.25 3.14 19.80
N ARG A 179 -10.68 4.01 20.64
CA ARG A 179 -11.43 5.10 21.27
C ARG A 179 -12.00 6.06 20.24
N TRP A 180 -11.22 6.40 19.22
CA TRP A 180 -11.67 7.26 18.12
C TRP A 180 -12.85 6.64 17.38
N LEU A 181 -12.79 5.34 17.06
CA LEU A 181 -13.87 4.63 16.39
C LEU A 181 -15.14 4.55 17.25
N ASN A 182 -15.00 4.21 18.54
CA ASN A 182 -16.12 4.07 19.47
C ASN A 182 -16.86 5.39 19.75
N ASN A 183 -16.18 6.53 19.59
CA ASN A 183 -16.76 7.86 19.80
C ASN A 183 -17.34 8.47 18.50
N LYS A 184 -17.35 7.71 17.40
CA LYS A 184 -17.83 8.18 16.11
C LYS A 184 -19.28 7.70 15.90
N GLU A 185 -20.15 8.62 15.51
CA GLU A 185 -21.56 8.31 15.26
C GLU A 185 -21.74 7.51 13.96
N ASP A 186 -20.99 7.87 12.91
CA ASP A 186 -21.03 7.20 11.61
C ASP A 186 -19.76 6.37 11.40
N VAL A 187 -19.84 5.08 11.73
CA VAL A 187 -18.79 4.08 11.49
C VAL A 187 -19.14 3.24 10.27
N ASP A 188 -18.33 3.32 9.23
CA ASP A 188 -18.45 2.44 8.06
C ASP A 188 -17.56 1.18 8.17
N ALA A 189 -17.77 0.24 7.25
CA ALA A 189 -17.04 -1.02 7.20
C ALA A 189 -15.53 -0.83 6.96
N THR A 190 -15.12 0.21 6.24
CA THR A 190 -13.69 0.48 5.95
C THR A 190 -12.95 0.89 7.22
N MET A 191 -13.57 1.70 8.08
CA MET A 191 -12.97 2.08 9.36
C MET A 191 -12.82 0.89 10.31
N GLN A 192 -13.76 -0.06 10.30
CA GLN A 192 -13.63 -1.29 11.07
C GLN A 192 -12.51 -2.18 10.54
N ILE A 193 -12.39 -2.29 9.22
CA ILE A 193 -11.31 -3.00 8.54
C ILE A 193 -9.95 -2.41 8.92
N GLU A 194 -9.79 -1.08 8.88
CA GLU A 194 -8.54 -0.41 9.25
C GLU A 194 -8.15 -0.69 10.71
N LEU A 195 -9.11 -0.69 11.63
CA LEU A 195 -8.85 -1.06 13.02
C LEU A 195 -8.38 -2.52 13.15
N GLN A 196 -9.03 -3.46 12.44
CA GLN A 196 -8.61 -4.87 12.42
C GLN A 196 -7.19 -5.04 11.86
N ILE A 197 -6.83 -4.25 10.85
CA ILE A 197 -5.49 -4.22 10.29
C ILE A 197 -4.48 -3.70 11.31
N LEU A 198 -4.78 -2.61 12.02
CA LEU A 198 -3.93 -2.10 13.09
C LEU A 198 -3.68 -3.15 14.19
N GLU A 199 -4.70 -3.92 14.57
CA GLU A 199 -4.53 -5.04 15.51
C GLU A 199 -3.69 -6.18 14.93
N LYS A 200 -3.85 -6.47 13.63
CA LYS A 200 -3.09 -7.50 12.90
C LYS A 200 -1.61 -7.15 12.76
N ILE A 201 -1.26 -5.86 12.64
CA ILE A 201 0.14 -5.39 12.57
C ILE A 201 0.98 -5.97 13.73
N CYS A 202 0.43 -6.07 14.95
CA CYS A 202 1.11 -6.64 16.11
C CYS A 202 1.74 -8.03 15.83
N LYS A 203 1.10 -8.83 14.96
CA LYS A 203 1.56 -10.19 14.62
C LYS A 203 2.77 -10.19 13.68
N TYR A 204 2.94 -9.11 12.90
CA TYR A 204 3.91 -9.04 11.79
C TYR A 204 5.00 -7.98 11.97
N VAL A 205 4.97 -7.17 13.05
CA VAL A 205 5.96 -6.10 13.29
C VAL A 205 7.42 -6.56 13.36
N LYS A 206 7.67 -7.85 13.61
CA LYS A 206 9.03 -8.42 13.56
C LYS A 206 9.51 -8.65 12.12
N ASP A 207 8.59 -9.07 11.27
CA ASP A 207 8.87 -9.57 9.92
C ASP A 207 8.71 -8.46 8.86
N LEU A 208 7.93 -7.42 9.16
CA LEU A 208 7.74 -6.25 8.30
C LEU A 208 8.53 -5.04 8.81
N ASP A 209 9.05 -4.26 7.88
CA ASP A 209 9.82 -3.04 8.18
C ASP A 209 8.86 -1.84 8.24
N LEU A 210 8.12 -1.79 9.36
CA LEU A 210 7.12 -0.76 9.65
C LEU A 210 7.71 0.27 10.59
N GLY A 211 7.68 1.53 10.20
CA GLY A 211 7.96 2.67 11.05
C GLY A 211 6.72 3.21 11.75
N LEU A 212 6.95 3.97 12.82
CA LEU A 212 5.90 4.60 13.62
C LEU A 212 6.33 6.01 14.01
N VAL A 213 5.47 6.98 13.78
CA VAL A 213 5.54 8.33 14.33
C VAL A 213 4.38 8.52 15.30
N VAL A 214 4.66 9.11 16.47
CA VAL A 214 3.69 9.38 17.52
C VAL A 214 3.79 10.84 17.94
N LEU A 215 2.63 11.48 18.11
CA LEU A 215 2.48 12.80 18.71
C LEU A 215 1.85 12.66 20.09
N LYS A 216 2.49 13.28 21.09
CA LYS A 216 2.03 13.30 22.48
C LYS A 216 1.75 14.72 22.95
N VAL A 217 0.78 14.87 23.83
CA VAL A 217 0.51 16.09 24.60
C VAL A 217 0.29 15.66 26.06
N LYS A 218 1.00 16.28 27.01
CA LYS A 218 0.97 15.89 28.44
C LYS A 218 1.21 14.38 28.64
N ALA A 219 2.22 13.84 27.95
CA ALA A 219 2.58 12.42 27.94
C ALA A 219 1.50 11.44 27.39
N GLN A 220 0.38 11.94 26.86
CA GLN A 220 -0.66 11.11 26.24
C GLN A 220 -0.53 11.13 24.72
N ILE A 221 -0.65 9.97 24.07
CA ILE A 221 -0.70 9.87 22.61
C ILE A 221 -2.00 10.50 22.11
N VAL A 222 -1.88 11.45 21.19
CA VAL A 222 -3.02 12.16 20.56
C VAL A 222 -3.10 11.96 19.05
N ALA A 223 -2.01 11.55 18.40
CA ALA A 223 -1.99 11.14 17.01
C ALA A 223 -0.83 10.18 16.74
N PHE A 224 -0.94 9.41 15.66
CA PHE A 224 0.14 8.56 15.18
C PHE A 224 0.06 8.35 13.66
N SER A 225 1.16 7.88 13.08
CA SER A 225 1.26 7.43 11.70
C SER A 225 2.14 6.19 11.63
N ILE A 226 1.73 5.19 10.86
CA ILE A 226 2.52 4.00 10.55
C ILE A 226 2.91 4.10 9.09
N PHE A 227 4.15 3.77 8.79
CA PHE A 227 4.68 3.86 7.43
C PHE A 227 5.58 2.68 7.11
N SER A 228 5.81 2.42 5.83
CA SER A 228 6.77 1.42 5.37
C SER A 228 7.29 1.87 4.03
N ARG A 229 8.58 1.64 3.75
CA ARG A 229 9.15 2.05 2.46
C ARG A 229 8.47 1.34 1.29
N GLN A 230 8.16 2.10 0.25
CA GLN A 230 7.65 1.59 -1.02
C GLN A 230 8.80 1.24 -1.97
N THR A 231 9.77 2.15 -2.10
CA THR A 231 11.00 2.00 -2.88
C THR A 231 12.17 2.61 -2.11
N GLU A 232 13.38 2.65 -2.69
CA GLU A 232 14.51 3.36 -2.08
C GLU A 232 14.27 4.88 -1.96
N GLU A 233 13.42 5.44 -2.82
CA GLU A 233 13.15 6.89 -2.91
C GLU A 233 11.72 7.27 -2.45
N MET A 234 10.91 6.31 -2.02
CA MET A 234 9.49 6.52 -1.67
C MET A 234 9.10 5.72 -0.42
N ALA A 235 8.34 6.35 0.47
CA ALA A 235 7.77 5.74 1.68
C ALA A 235 6.25 5.94 1.74
#